data_AF-A0A6B9Y3E4-F1
#
_entry.id   AF-A0A6B9Y3E4-F1
#
_cell.length_a   1.000
_cell.length_b   1.000
_cell.length_c   1.000
_cell.angle_alpha   90.00
_cell.angle_beta   90.00
_cell.angle_gamma   90.00
#
_symmetry.space_group_name_H-M   'P 1'
#
loop_
_entity.id
_entity.type
_entity.pdbx_description
1 polymer ?
#
loop_
_entity_poly.entity_id
_entity_poly.type
_entity_poly.pdbx_seq_one_letter_code
_entity_poly.pdbx_strand_id
1 'polypeptide(L)' 'MPTITVNVDDDLKERMEKHPEINWSEVTRQAIQEKIEALEVMDELTSESNLTESDVQDIANKINESGRTRVDTESA' A
#
# COMPACT_ATOMS: atom_id res chain seq x y z
N MET A 1 12.95 -5.65 -25.81
CA MET A 1 12.51 -5.08 -24.52
C MET A 1 11.09 -4.56 -24.70
N PRO A 2 10.18 -4.74 -23.73
CA PRO A 2 8.86 -4.14 -23.80
C PRO A 2 8.97 -2.60 -23.78
N THR A 3 8.09 -1.92 -24.49
CA THR A 3 8.06 -0.45 -24.58
C THR A 3 6.69 0.06 -24.16
N ILE A 4 6.69 1.07 -23.31
CA ILE A 4 5.51 1.80 -22.85
C ILE A 4 5.65 3.24 -23.34
N THR A 5 4.60 3.78 -23.93
CA THR A 5 4.52 5.19 -24.31
C THR A 5 3.56 5.89 -23.36
N VAL A 6 4.01 6.98 -22.75
CA VAL A 6 3.21 7.78 -21.82
C VAL A 6 2.82 9.08 -22.52
N ASN A 7 1.53 9.36 -22.60
CA ASN A 7 1.04 10.66 -23.06
C ASN A 7 0.96 11.60 -21.87
N VAL A 8 1.41 12.84 -22.07
CA VAL A 8 1.34 13.92 -21.09
C VAL A 8 0.76 15.14 -21.79
N ASP A 9 0.05 15.98 -21.04
CA ASP A 9 -0.48 17.24 -21.55
C ASP A 9 0.65 18.24 -21.85
N ASP A 10 0.36 19.22 -22.71
CA ASP A 10 1.36 20.18 -23.20
C ASP A 10 2.06 20.98 -22.08
N ASP A 11 1.32 21.37 -21.04
CA ASP A 11 1.88 22.08 -19.87
C ASP A 11 2.94 21.22 -19.15
N LEU A 12 2.64 19.94 -18.93
CA LEU A 12 3.55 19.03 -18.25
C LEU A 12 4.78 18.79 -19.13
N LYS A 13 4.59 18.62 -20.44
CA LYS A 13 5.71 18.47 -21.38
C LYS A 13 6.63 19.68 -21.36
N GLU A 14 6.09 20.90 -21.41
CA GLU A 14 6.91 22.12 -21.37
C GLU A 14 7.73 22.21 -20.08
N ARG A 15 7.14 21.82 -18.94
CA ARG A 15 7.84 21.77 -17.65
C ARG A 15 8.93 20.70 -17.62
N MET A 16 8.70 19.55 -18.26
CA MET A 16 9.70 18.49 -18.38
C MET A 16 10.88 18.92 -19.26
N GLU A 17 10.60 19.62 -20.37
CA GLU A 17 11.62 20.12 -21.30
C GLU A 17 12.53 21.19 -20.69
N LYS A 18 12.07 21.90 -19.65
CA LYS A 18 12.89 22.83 -18.84
C LYS A 18 13.95 22.12 -17.99
N HIS A 19 13.83 20.80 -17.81
CA HIS A 19 14.76 19.97 -17.05
C HIS A 19 15.35 18.84 -17.92
N PRO A 20 16.16 19.17 -18.95
CA PRO A 20 16.76 18.18 -19.85
C PRO A 20 17.79 17.27 -19.17
N GLU A 21 18.28 17.64 -17.98
CA GLU A 21 19.16 16.83 -17.15
C GLU A 21 18.48 15.58 -16.57
N ILE A 22 17.15 15.53 -16.57
CA ILE A 22 16.37 14.44 -15.99
C ILE A 22 16.07 13.38 -17.06
N ASN A 23 16.40 12.12 -16.76
CA ASN A 23 15.97 10.99 -17.57
C ASN A 23 14.53 10.59 -17.21
N TRP A 24 13.57 11.22 -17.88
CA TRP A 24 12.14 11.00 -17.65
C TRP A 24 11.69 9.55 -17.88
N SER A 25 12.37 8.80 -18.75
CA SER A 25 12.08 7.37 -18.94
C SER A 25 12.42 6.55 -17.70
N GLU A 26 13.49 6.91 -17.00
CA GLU A 26 13.89 6.26 -15.77
C GLU A 26 12.97 6.64 -14.60
N VAL A 27 12.61 7.92 -14.49
CA VAL A 27 11.61 8.38 -13.51
C VAL A 27 10.29 7.63 -13.67
N THR A 28 9.85 7.46 -14.91
CA THR A 28 8.62 6.70 -15.23
C THR A 28 8.76 5.23 -14.81
N ARG A 29 9.90 4.60 -15.09
CA ARG A 29 10.17 3.20 -14.72
C ARG A 29 10.11 3.02 -13.21
N GLN A 30 10.77 3.89 -12.46
CA GLN A 30 10.81 3.84 -11.00
C GLN A 30 9.41 4.00 -10.41
N ALA A 31 8.64 5.00 -10.88
CA ALA A 31 7.27 5.21 -10.41
C ALA A 31 6.35 4.00 -10.68
N ILE A 32 6.50 3.33 -11.83
CA ILE A 32 5.76 2.11 -12.13
C ILE A 32 6.18 0.98 -11.20
N GLN A 33 7.48 0.77 -10.99
CA GLN A 33 7.99 -0.28 -10.12
C GLN A 33 7.51 -0.09 -8.67
N GLU A 34 7.67 1.11 -8.11
CA GLU A 34 7.21 1.44 -6.76
C GLU A 34 5.71 1.20 -6.61
N LYS A 35 4.91 1.54 -7.64
CA LYS A 35 3.47 1.33 -7.59
C LYS A 35 3.10 -0.15 -7.63
N ILE A 36 3.80 -0.96 -8.41
CA ILE A 36 3.61 -2.42 -8.46
C ILE A 36 3.96 -3.02 -7.11
N GLU A 37 5.14 -2.73 -6.57
CA GLU A 37 5.58 -3.24 -5.26
C GLU A 37 4.57 -2.88 -4.16
N ALA A 38 4.07 -1.65 -4.15
CA ALA A 38 3.05 -1.23 -3.20
C ALA A 38 1.73 -2.01 -3.34
N LEU A 39 1.31 -2.31 -4.57
CA LEU A 39 0.10 -3.11 -4.82
C LEU A 39 0.33 -4.57 -4.44
N GLU A 40 1.49 -5.14 -4.72
CA GLU A 40 1.84 -6.52 -4.36
C GLU A 40 1.87 -6.71 -2.84
N VAL A 41 2.44 -5.75 -2.09
CA VAL A 41 2.39 -5.77 -0.63
C VAL A 41 0.95 -5.66 -0.11
N MET A 42 0.12 -4.80 -0.72
CA MET A 42 -1.30 -4.72 -0.36
C MET A 42 -2.03 -6.03 -0.65
N ASP A 43 -1.77 -6.64 -1.81
CA ASP A 43 -2.36 -7.91 -2.21
C ASP A 43 -1.87 -9.04 -1.28
N GLU A 44 -0.61 -9.08 -0.87
CA GLU A 44 -0.10 -10.06 0.11
C GLU A 44 -0.81 -9.92 1.46
N LEU A 45 -0.84 -8.69 2.01
CA LEU A 45 -1.51 -8.40 3.28
C LEU A 45 -3.01 -8.71 3.23
N THR A 46 -3.67 -8.50 2.10
CA THR A 46 -5.10 -8.78 1.92
C THR A 46 -5.38 -10.23 1.51
N SER A 47 -4.44 -10.93 0.89
CA SER A 47 -4.55 -12.35 0.51
C SER A 47 -4.42 -13.27 1.72
N GLU A 48 -3.53 -12.94 2.66
CA GLU A 48 -3.46 -13.59 3.96
C GLU A 48 -4.64 -13.19 4.88
N SER A 49 -5.28 -12.05 4.58
CA SER A 49 -6.48 -11.56 5.26
C SER A 49 -7.74 -11.92 4.47
N ASN A 50 -8.06 -13.21 4.35
CA ASN A 50 -9.48 -13.60 4.25
C ASN A 50 -10.14 -13.41 5.62
N LEU A 51 -10.04 -12.20 6.19
CA LEU A 51 -10.75 -11.82 7.40
C LEU A 51 -12.21 -11.66 7.02
N THR A 52 -12.97 -12.72 7.24
CA THR A 52 -14.42 -12.67 7.21
C THR A 52 -14.93 -11.81 8.37
N GLU A 53 -16.18 -11.35 8.32
CA GLU A 53 -16.80 -10.67 9.47
C GLU A 53 -16.69 -11.50 10.77
N SER A 54 -16.63 -12.83 10.65
CA SER A 54 -16.38 -13.73 11.79
C SER A 54 -14.99 -13.53 12.39
N ASP A 55 -13.95 -13.39 11.57
CA ASP A 55 -12.58 -13.24 12.05
C ASP A 55 -12.38 -11.91 12.79
N VAL A 56 -13.01 -10.84 12.31
CA VAL A 56 -13.04 -9.54 13.01
C VAL A 56 -13.75 -9.67 14.36
N GLN A 57 -14.86 -10.41 14.41
CA GLN A 57 -15.61 -10.67 15.64
C GLN A 57 -14.78 -11.50 16.64
N ASP A 58 -14.06 -12.51 16.18
CA ASP A 58 -13.20 -13.36 17.00
C ASP A 58 -12.01 -12.59 17.58
N ILE A 59 -11.41 -11.68 16.81
CA ILE A 59 -10.38 -10.76 17.30
C ILE A 59 -10.95 -9.81 18.36
N ALA A 60 -12.12 -9.21 18.12
CA ALA A 60 -12.78 -8.33 19.09
C ALA A 60 -13.13 -9.06 20.41
N ASN A 61 -13.59 -10.31 20.30
CA ASN A 61 -13.89 -11.14 21.47
C ASN A 61 -12.62 -11.47 22.27
N LYS A 62 -11.52 -11.84 21.61
CA LYS A 62 -10.23 -12.10 22.28
C LYS A 62 -9.65 -10.86 22.97
N ILE A 63 -9.80 -9.69 22.37
CA ILE A 63 -9.38 -8.42 22.98
C ILE A 63 -10.21 -8.12 24.24
N ASN A 64 -11.53 -8.29 24.17
CA ASN A 64 -12.42 -8.09 25.31
C ASN A 64 -12.16 -9.09 26.45
N GLU A 65 -11.90 -10.35 26.13
CA GLU A 65 -11.55 -11.39 27.12
C GLU A 65 -10.21 -11.09 27.79
N SER A 66 -9.19 -10.75 27.01
CA SER A 66 -7.86 -10.39 27.53
C SER A 66 -7.89 -9.10 28.36
N GLY A 67 -8.73 -8.15 27.98
CA GLY A 67 -8.99 -6.93 28.74
C GLY A 67 -9.64 -7.21 30.08
N ARG A 68 -10.59 -8.15 30.14
CA ARG A 68 -11.27 -8.60 31.37
C ARG A 68 -10.32 -9.31 32.33
N THR A 69 -9.49 -10.22 31.85
CA THR A 69 -8.52 -10.93 32.72
C THR A 69 -7.53 -9.99 33.43
N ARG A 70 -7.18 -8.86 32.81
CA ARG A 70 -6.27 -7.87 33.40
C ARG A 70 -6.93 -7.03 34.51
N VAL A 71 -8.19 -6.62 34.34
CA VAL A 71 -8.91 -5.90 35.42
C VAL A 71 -9.22 -6.78 36.62
N ASP A 72 -9.43 -8.09 36.42
CA ASP A 72 -9.67 -9.03 37.52
C ASP A 72 -8.39 -9.35 38.33
N THR A 73 -7.21 -9.27 37.71
CA THR A 73 -5.91 -9.49 38.40
C THR A 73 -5.36 -8.26 39.12
N GLU A 74 -5.76 -7.06 38.73
CA GLU A 74 -5.41 -5.80 39.41
C GLU A 74 -6.40 -5.42 40.54
N SER A 75 -7.51 -6.14 40.69
CA SER A 75 -8.55 -5.89 41.71
C SER A 75 -8.59 -6.92 42.85
N ALA A 76 -7.65 -7.87 42.91
CA ALA A 76 -7.56 -8.94 43.92
C ALA A 76 -6.42 -8.75 44.92
#